data_AF-A0A7N0UDE6-F1
#
_entry.id   AF-A0A7N0UDE6-F1
#
_cell.length_a   1.000
_cell.length_b   1.000
_cell.length_c   1.000
_cell.angle_alpha   90.00
_cell.angle_beta   90.00
_cell.angle_gamma   90.00
#
_symmetry.space_group_name_H-M   'P 1'
#
loop_
_entity.id
_entity.type
_entity.pdbx_description
1 polymer ?
#
loop_
_entity_poly.entity_id
_entity_poly.type
_entity_poly.pdbx_seq_one_letter_code
_entity_poly.pdbx_strand_id
1 'polypeptide(L)'
;EGLVDKVAEAVNKVKKDWGETFVQVEGHIKSIEECGKAGRPADDNTSLLRLNRLVQDGLSTLSSLQFQLDLLAPQLPSYNEVEGAQSLLESWKNQLHRSYNYNFFQICLSFLLT
;
A
#
# COMPACT_ATOMS: atom_id res chain seq x y z
N GLU A 1 4.60 27.11 21.08
CA GLU A 1 3.85 26.48 19.97
C GLU A 1 4.62 25.26 19.51
N GLY A 2 4.06 24.09 19.80
CA GLY A 2 4.81 22.91 20.24
C GLY A 2 5.09 21.90 19.14
N LEU A 3 6.25 21.22 19.23
CA LEU A 3 6.61 20.07 18.41
C LEU A 3 5.53 18.97 18.39
N VAL A 4 4.75 18.88 19.47
CA VAL A 4 3.64 17.95 19.64
C VAL A 4 2.55 18.13 18.59
N ASP A 5 2.17 19.38 18.28
CA ASP A 5 1.13 19.67 17.29
C ASP A 5 1.60 19.26 15.88
N LYS A 6 2.89 19.44 15.59
CA LYS A 6 3.51 19.05 14.32
C LYS A 6 3.58 17.53 14.14
N VAL A 7 3.84 16.78 15.21
CA VAL A 7 3.85 15.31 15.17
C VAL A 7 2.43 14.77 14.92
N ALA A 8 1.42 15.31 15.60
CA ALA A 8 0.03 14.91 15.39
C ALA A 8 -0.46 15.21 13.96
N GLU A 9 -0.11 16.38 13.41
CA GLU A 9 -0.41 16.73 12.02
C GLU A 9 0.27 15.79 11.02
N ALA A 10 1.55 15.48 11.24
CA ALA A 10 2.31 14.55 10.39
C ALA A 10 1.69 13.14 10.42
N VAL A 11 1.28 12.64 11.59
CA VAL A 11 0.61 11.33 11.72
C VAL A 11 -0.73 11.32 10.98
N ASN A 12 -1.53 12.39 11.08
CA ASN A 12 -2.80 12.49 10.36
C ASN A 12 -2.60 12.53 8.85
N LYS A 13 -1.57 13.24 8.38
CA LYS A 13 -1.19 13.25 6.96
C LYS A 13 -0.79 11.85 6.49
N VAL A 14 0.06 11.15 7.23
CA VAL A 14 0.50 9.78 6.89
C VAL A 14 -0.68 8.81 6.83
N LYS A 15 -1.64 8.89 7.76
CA LYS A 15 -2.87 8.07 7.73
C LYS A 15 -3.74 8.36 6.50
N LYS A 16 -3.89 9.64 6.14
CA LYS A 16 -4.66 10.04 4.96
C LYS A 16 -3.99 9.55 3.68
N ASP A 17 -2.70 9.82 3.53
CA ASP A 17 -1.91 9.42 2.36
C ASP A 17 -1.89 7.88 2.21
N TRP A 18 -1.87 7.15 3.33
CA TRP A 18 -2.00 5.68 3.33
C TRP A 18 -3.34 5.24 2.74
N GLY A 19 -4.45 5.80 3.23
CA GLY A 19 -5.79 5.45 2.76
C GLY A 19 -5.96 5.69 1.26
N GLU A 20 -5.50 6.85 0.77
CA GLU A 20 -5.57 7.19 -0.65
C GLU A 20 -4.70 6.26 -1.51
N THR A 21 -3.46 6.02 -1.10
CA THR A 21 -2.52 5.15 -1.83
C THR A 21 -3.01 3.70 -1.83
N PHE A 22 -3.56 3.23 -0.71
CA PHE A 22 -4.04 1.85 -0.57
C PHE A 22 -5.22 1.57 -1.52
N VAL A 23 -6.19 2.49 -1.61
CA VAL A 23 -7.31 2.39 -2.54
C VAL A 23 -6.84 2.36 -4.00
N GLN A 24 -5.82 3.15 -4.36
CA GLN A 24 -5.24 3.14 -5.71
C GLN A 24 -4.57 1.79 -6.01
N VAL A 25 -3.78 1.26 -5.08
CA VAL A 25 -3.12 -0.05 -5.22
C VAL A 25 -4.15 -1.17 -5.38
N GLU A 26 -5.20 -1.21 -4.57
CA GLU A 26 -6.28 -2.19 -4.72
C GLU A 26 -7.00 -2.06 -6.07
N GLY A 27 -7.26 -0.83 -6.53
CA GLY A 27 -7.85 -0.57 -7.84
C GLY A 27 -6.99 -1.10 -9.00
N HIS A 28 -5.67 -0.92 -8.92
CA HIS A 28 -4.75 -1.45 -9.91
C HIS A 28 -4.66 -2.98 -9.88
N ILE A 29 -4.63 -3.60 -8.68
CA ILE A 29 -4.69 -5.06 -8.53
C ILE A 29 -5.96 -5.64 -9.15
N LYS A 30 -7.12 -5.02 -8.89
CA LYS A 30 -8.39 -5.44 -9.48
C LYS A 30 -8.39 -5.32 -11.01
N SER A 31 -7.80 -4.25 -11.54
CA SER A 31 -7.65 -4.07 -12.99
C SER A 31 -6.78 -5.17 -13.62
N ILE A 32 -5.72 -5.60 -12.92
CA ILE A 32 -4.87 -6.73 -13.36
C ILE A 32 -5.67 -8.04 -13.39
N GLU A 33 -6.50 -8.32 -12.38
CA GLU A 33 -7.36 -9.51 -12.36
C GLU A 33 -8.34 -9.54 -13.54
N GLU A 34 -8.92 -8.38 -13.87
CA GLU A 34 -9.88 -8.25 -14.97
C GLU A 34 -9.20 -8.48 -16.32
N CYS A 35 -7.95 -8.03 -16.50
CA CYS A 35 -7.14 -8.36 -17.68
C CYS A 35 -6.88 -9.87 -17.78
N GLY A 36 -6.56 -10.55 -16.67
CA GLY A 36 -6.28 -11.99 -16.66
C GLY A 36 -7.48 -12.89 -17.00
N LYS A 37 -8.72 -12.42 -16.74
CA LYS A 37 -9.96 -13.17 -17.05
C LYS A 37 -10.37 -13.07 -18.52
N ALA A 38 -9.87 -12.10 -19.28
CA ALA A 38 -10.42 -11.75 -20.60
C ALA A 38 -9.77 -12.47 -21.80
N GLY A 39 -8.70 -13.27 -21.62
CA GLY A 39 -8.07 -14.01 -22.72
C GLY A 39 -7.77 -13.14 -23.95
N ARG A 40 -7.24 -11.93 -23.74
CA ARG A 40 -7.14 -10.87 -24.77
C ARG A 40 -5.72 -10.71 -25.34
N PRO A 41 -5.58 -10.08 -26.54
CA PRO A 41 -4.37 -10.12 -27.36
C PRO A 41 -3.21 -9.24 -26.83
N ALA A 42 -2.02 -9.44 -27.42
CA ALA A 42 -0.70 -8.93 -27.02
C ALA A 42 -0.54 -7.42 -26.70
N ASP A 43 -1.50 -6.56 -27.03
CA ASP A 43 -1.50 -5.12 -26.67
C ASP A 43 -1.77 -4.91 -25.15
N ASP A 44 -2.55 -5.83 -24.54
CA ASP A 44 -2.84 -5.82 -23.10
C ASP A 44 -1.63 -6.21 -22.24
N ASN A 45 -0.59 -6.85 -22.81
CA ASN A 45 0.64 -7.15 -22.07
C ASN A 45 1.40 -5.89 -21.66
N THR A 46 1.38 -4.85 -22.50
CA THR A 46 1.99 -3.55 -22.16
C THR A 46 1.19 -2.85 -21.06
N SER A 47 -0.15 -2.94 -21.11
CA SER A 47 -1.04 -2.45 -20.06
C SER A 47 -0.85 -3.19 -18.74
N LEU A 48 -0.72 -4.52 -18.76
CA LEU A 48 -0.42 -5.35 -17.59
C LEU A 48 0.94 -5.03 -16.97
N LEU A 49 1.99 -4.89 -17.79
CA LEU A 49 3.32 -4.50 -17.31
C LEU A 49 3.28 -3.13 -16.64
N ARG A 50 2.54 -2.17 -17.21
CA ARG A 50 2.36 -0.83 -16.60
C ARG A 50 1.56 -0.89 -15.31
N LEU A 51 0.47 -1.66 -15.25
CA LEU A 51 -0.32 -1.83 -14.03
C LEU A 51 0.50 -2.50 -12.92
N ASN A 52 1.30 -3.52 -13.25
CA ASN A 52 2.20 -4.15 -12.28
C ASN A 52 3.23 -3.16 -11.73
N ARG A 53 3.82 -2.32 -12.59
CA ARG A 53 4.71 -1.24 -12.12
C ARG A 53 3.98 -0.28 -11.18
N LEU A 54 2.76 0.15 -11.53
CA LEU A 54 1.98 1.05 -10.67
C LEU A 54 1.64 0.41 -9.31
N VAL A 55 1.34 -0.89 -9.27
CA VAL A 55 1.15 -1.63 -8.01
C VAL A 55 2.45 -1.66 -7.20
N GLN A 56 3.59 -1.96 -7.82
CA GLN A 56 4.88 -1.98 -7.14
C GLN A 56 5.29 -0.60 -6.61
N ASP A 57 5.08 0.45 -7.40
CA ASP A 57 5.35 1.84 -6.99
C ASP A 57 4.45 2.22 -5.80
N GLY A 58 3.15 1.92 -5.89
CA GLY A 58 2.20 2.19 -4.80
C GLY A 58 2.50 1.38 -3.52
N LEU A 59 2.89 0.11 -3.64
CA LEU A 59 3.33 -0.72 -2.51
C LEU A 59 4.61 -0.15 -1.86
N SER A 60 5.52 0.38 -2.66
CA SER A 60 6.73 1.06 -2.16
C SER A 60 6.38 2.36 -1.42
N THR A 61 5.43 3.14 -1.93
CA THR A 61 4.90 4.32 -1.23
C THR A 61 4.24 3.95 0.10
N LEU A 62 3.41 2.91 0.12
CA LEU A 62 2.80 2.40 1.36
C LEU A 62 3.89 1.97 2.35
N SER A 63 4.90 1.23 1.93
CA SER A 63 6.02 0.85 2.82
C SER A 63 6.76 2.07 3.39
N SER A 64 6.93 3.14 2.60
CA SER A 64 7.51 4.39 3.07
C SER A 64 6.63 5.08 4.13
N LEU A 65 5.30 5.13 3.91
CA LEU A 65 4.33 5.68 4.86
C LEU A 65 4.28 4.88 6.16
N GLN A 66 4.37 3.55 6.07
CA GLN A 66 4.51 2.69 7.23
C GLN A 66 5.74 3.04 8.06
N PHE A 67 6.90 3.19 7.42
CA PHE A 67 8.13 3.59 8.09
C PHE A 67 8.01 4.98 8.73
N GLN A 68 7.35 5.93 8.06
CA GLN A 68 7.07 7.25 8.62
C GLN A 68 6.20 7.17 9.87
N LEU A 69 5.14 6.35 9.86
CA LEU A 69 4.30 6.16 11.05
C LEU A 69 5.07 5.49 12.20
N ASP A 70 5.97 4.54 11.92
CA ASP A 70 6.83 3.90 12.91
C ASP A 70 7.78 4.89 13.59
N LEU A 71 8.35 5.82 12.80
CA LEU A 71 9.18 6.90 13.32
C LEU A 71 8.38 7.91 14.17
N LEU A 72 7.15 8.21 13.78
CA LEU A 72 6.31 9.22 14.45
C LEU A 72 5.59 8.66 15.68
N ALA A 73 5.28 7.35 15.71
CA ALA A 73 4.57 6.68 16.79
C ALA A 73 5.16 6.95 18.18
N PRO A 74 6.48 6.79 18.44
CA PRO A 74 7.06 7.07 19.76
C PRO A 74 7.15 8.55 20.12
N GLN A 75 6.92 9.46 19.15
CA GLN A 75 6.96 10.90 19.36
C GLN A 75 5.59 11.49 19.73
N LEU A 76 4.53 10.66 19.76
CA LEU A 76 3.20 11.08 20.14
C LEU A 76 3.14 11.44 21.64
N PRO A 77 2.36 12.46 22.02
CA PRO A 77 2.36 13.00 23.38
C PRO A 77 1.68 12.08 24.41
N SER A 78 0.82 11.17 23.96
CA SER A 78 0.04 10.28 24.83
C SER A 78 0.35 8.81 24.58
N TYR A 79 0.48 8.03 25.66
CA TYR A 79 0.64 6.58 25.60
C TYR A 79 -0.47 5.89 24.79
N ASN A 80 -1.72 6.34 24.93
CA ASN A 80 -2.85 5.77 24.18
C ASN A 80 -2.72 6.02 22.67
N GLU A 81 -2.14 7.16 22.28
CA GLU A 81 -1.91 7.48 20.86
C GLU A 81 -0.75 6.68 20.29
N VAL A 82 0.31 6.46 21.09
CA VAL A 82 1.42 5.56 20.75
C VAL A 82 0.91 4.13 20.52
N GLU A 83 0.09 3.60 21.44
CA GLU A 83 -0.49 2.25 21.35
C GLU A 83 -1.44 2.14 20.13
N GLY A 84 -2.24 3.18 19.88
CA GLY A 84 -3.10 3.26 18.70
C GLY A 84 -2.30 3.27 17.40
N ALA A 85 -1.19 4.02 17.33
CA ALA A 85 -0.30 4.05 16.17
C ALA A 85 0.40 2.69 15.94
N GLN A 86 0.84 2.01 17.00
CA GLN A 86 1.43 0.67 16.92
C GLN A 86 0.43 -0.38 16.44
N SER A 87 -0.80 -0.36 16.95
CA SER A 87 -1.87 -1.25 16.49
C SER A 87 -2.18 -1.02 15.00
N LEU A 88 -2.14 0.24 14.56
CA LEU A 88 -2.35 0.62 13.18
C LEU A 88 -1.19 0.17 12.28
N LEU A 89 0.06 0.27 12.75
CA LEU A 89 1.25 -0.27 12.07
C LEU A 89 1.17 -1.78 11.84
N GLU A 90 0.70 -2.54 12.84
CA GLU A 90 0.50 -3.99 12.68
C GLU A 90 -0.61 -4.30 11.67
N SER A 91 -1.69 -3.52 11.65
CA SER A 91 -2.72 -3.64 10.61
C SER A 91 -2.15 -3.39 9.21
N TRP A 92 -1.34 -2.33 9.07
CA TRP A 92 -0.68 -1.95 7.82
C TRP A 92 0.31 -3.00 7.31
N LYS A 93 1.10 -3.62 8.22
CA LYS A 93 1.97 -4.76 7.89
C LYS A 93 1.17 -5.91 7.30
N ASN A 94 0.07 -6.28 7.93
CA ASN A 94 -0.78 -7.38 7.48
C ASN A 94 -1.43 -7.07 6.12
N GLN A 95 -1.87 -5.83 5.91
CA GLN A 95 -2.40 -5.37 4.62
C GLN A 95 -1.35 -5.44 3.51
N LEU A 96 -0.16 -4.87 3.73
CA LEU A 96 0.95 -4.93 2.78
C LEU A 96 1.33 -6.37 2.45
N HIS A 97 1.50 -7.21 3.47
CA HIS A 97 1.88 -8.61 3.29
C HIS A 97 0.82 -9.37 2.46
N ARG A 98 -0.47 -9.10 2.68
CA ARG A 98 -1.55 -9.65 1.84
C ARG A 98 -1.43 -9.15 0.39
N SER A 99 -1.26 -7.86 0.18
CA SER A 99 -1.17 -7.27 -1.16
C SER A 99 0.06 -7.76 -1.93
N TYR A 100 1.22 -7.92 -1.28
CA TYR A 100 2.42 -8.51 -1.87
C TYR A 100 2.20 -9.97 -2.30
N ASN A 101 1.64 -10.81 -1.42
CA ASN A 101 1.36 -12.21 -1.75
C ASN A 101 0.38 -12.34 -2.92
N TYR A 102 -0.65 -11.50 -2.95
CA TYR A 102 -1.65 -11.52 -4.00
C TYR A 102 -1.07 -11.07 -5.35
N ASN A 103 -0.30 -9.98 -5.36
CA ASN A 103 0.35 -9.50 -6.57
C ASN A 103 1.38 -10.50 -7.11
N PHE A 104 2.19 -11.12 -6.22
CA PHE A 104 3.14 -12.16 -6.61
C PHE A 104 2.43 -13.36 -7.26
N PHE A 105 1.34 -13.85 -6.67
CA PHE A 105 0.59 -14.98 -7.21
C PHE A 105 -0.03 -14.66 -8.58
N GLN A 106 -0.58 -13.45 -8.76
CA GLN A 106 -1.15 -13.02 -10.05
C GLN A 106 -0.11 -12.85 -11.15
N ILE A 107 1.07 -12.29 -10.83
CA ILE A 107 2.19 -12.21 -11.78
C ILE A 107 2.61 -13.63 -12.20
N CYS A 108 2.82 -14.55 -11.25
CA CYS A 108 3.17 -15.92 -11.59
C CYS A 108 2.10 -16.61 -12.43
N LEU A 109 0.81 -16.42 -12.13
CA LEU A 109 -0.30 -17.01 -12.88
C LEU A 109 -0.37 -16.48 -14.32
N SER A 110 -0.17 -15.18 -14.52
CA SER A 110 -0.20 -14.58 -15.87
C SER A 110 0.99 -15.01 -16.74
N PHE A 111 2.16 -15.28 -16.16
CA PHE A 111 3.30 -15.87 -16.87
C PHE A 111 3.16 -17.37 -17.13
N LEU A 112 2.41 -18.12 -16.31
CA LEU A 112 2.18 -19.57 -16.50
C LEU A 112 1.08 -19.90 -17.51
N LEU A 113 0.22 -18.94 -17.84
CA LEU A 113 -0.89 -19.09 -18.80
C LEU A 113 -0.57 -18.52 -20.20
N THR A 114 0.64 -18.00 -20.41
CA THR A 114 1.16 -17.54 -21.71
C THR A 114 2.13 -18.56 -22.29
#